data_AF-A0A7Y5VSC9-F1
#
_entry.id   AF-A0A7Y5VSC9-F1
#
_cell.length_a   1.000
_cell.length_b   1.000
_cell.length_c   1.000
_cell.angle_alpha   90.00
_cell.angle_beta   90.00
_cell.angle_gamma   90.00
#
_symmetry.space_group_name_H-M   'P 1'
#
loop_
_entity.id
_entity.type
_entity.pdbx_description
1 polymer ?
#
loop_
_entity_poly.entity_id
_entity_poly.type
_entity_poly.pdbx_seq_one_letter_code
_entity_poly.pdbx_strand_id
1 'polypeptide(L)'
;MLDLARRAGAERVVLNGSFVTDIMEPNDVDCVLLFQPGRRRDRDAVKDLREGLPFLDMKLVGREDFAEFVEVIYGTDRDGVPKGVVEVIL
;
A
#
# COMPACT_ATOMS: atom_id res chain seq x y z
N MET A 1 4.71 3.24 -10.02
CA MET A 1 4.34 3.42 -8.61
C MET A 1 5.53 3.28 -7.67
N LEU A 2 6.28 2.17 -7.66
CA LEU A 2 7.36 1.95 -6.68
C LEU A 2 8.45 3.03 -6.68
N ASP A 3 8.87 3.52 -7.85
CA ASP A 3 9.83 4.63 -7.91
C ASP A 3 9.26 5.93 -7.29
N LEU A 4 7.96 6.17 -7.48
CA LEU A 4 7.25 7.30 -6.88
C LEU A 4 7.17 7.16 -5.36
N ALA A 5 6.83 5.96 -4.86
CA ALA A 5 6.84 5.63 -3.44
C ALA A 5 8.22 5.86 -2.81
N ARG A 6 9.29 5.39 -3.48
CA ARG A 6 10.67 5.58 -3.05
C ARG A 6 11.05 7.06 -2.98
N ARG A 7 10.74 7.84 -4.03
CA ARG A 7 11.00 9.29 -4.08
C ARG A 7 10.21 10.08 -3.02
N ALA A 8 8.96 9.69 -2.80
CA ALA A 8 8.11 10.24 -1.75
C ALA A 8 8.63 9.91 -0.34
N GLY A 9 9.55 8.95 -0.22
CA GLY A 9 10.18 8.56 1.04
C GLY A 9 9.42 7.47 1.79
N ALA A 10 8.55 6.71 1.12
CA ALA A 10 7.91 5.54 1.70
C ALA A 10 8.99 4.56 2.20
N GLU A 11 8.74 3.97 3.37
CA GLU A 11 9.65 3.01 3.99
C GLU A 11 9.30 1.58 3.61
N ARG A 12 8.00 1.28 3.59
CA ARG A 12 7.46 -0.02 3.24
C ARG A 12 6.30 0.16 2.28
N VAL A 13 6.17 -0.77 1.35
CA VAL A 13 5.04 -0.84 0.41
C VAL A 13 4.48 -2.25 0.48
N VAL A 14 3.22 -2.34 0.86
CA VAL A 14 2.46 -3.60 0.88
C VAL A 14 1.39 -3.53 -0.18
N LEU A 15 1.30 -4.58 -0.99
CA LEU A 15 0.27 -4.78 -1.99
C LEU A 15 -0.71 -5.86 -1.51
N ASN A 16 -1.99 -5.59 -1.74
CA ASN A 16 -3.08 -6.52 -1.52
C ASN A 16 -4.16 -6.38 -2.62
N GLY A 17 -5.30 -7.04 -2.40
CA GLY A 17 -6.48 -7.00 -3.24
C GLY A 17 -6.73 -8.35 -3.90
N SER A 18 -7.68 -8.36 -4.84
CA SER A 18 -7.95 -9.52 -5.68
C SER A 18 -6.77 -9.90 -6.57
N PHE A 19 -5.77 -9.02 -6.73
CA PHE A 19 -4.49 -9.29 -7.38
C PHE A 19 -3.67 -10.41 -6.70
N VAL A 20 -3.86 -10.61 -5.39
CA VAL A 20 -3.13 -11.65 -4.63
C VAL A 20 -3.94 -12.97 -4.54
N THR A 21 -5.13 -13.00 -5.13
CA THR A 21 -6.02 -14.15 -5.22
C THR A 21 -6.22 -14.53 -6.69
N ASP A 22 -6.63 -15.76 -7.03
CA ASP A 22 -6.73 -16.25 -8.42
C ASP A 22 -7.89 -15.66 -9.25
N ILE A 23 -8.21 -14.37 -9.09
CA ILE A 23 -9.27 -13.69 -9.84
C ILE A 23 -8.65 -13.11 -11.13
N MET A 24 -9.17 -13.57 -12.28
CA MET A 24 -8.63 -13.27 -13.62
C MET A 24 -8.60 -11.78 -14.01
N GLU A 25 -9.48 -10.96 -13.45
CA GLU A 25 -9.55 -9.51 -13.69
C GLU A 25 -9.70 -8.77 -12.36
N PRO A 26 -8.61 -8.45 -11.65
CA PRO A 26 -8.68 -7.62 -10.46
C PRO A 26 -9.06 -6.19 -10.87
N ASN A 27 -10.17 -5.69 -10.31
CA ASN A 27 -10.68 -4.34 -10.62
C ASN A 27 -9.74 -3.24 -10.11
N ASP A 28 -9.12 -3.43 -8.94
CA ASP A 28 -8.21 -2.49 -8.29
C ASP A 28 -7.15 -3.25 -7.47
N VAL A 29 -5.94 -2.71 -7.36
CA VAL A 29 -4.87 -3.20 -6.47
C VAL A 29 -4.81 -2.30 -5.23
N ASP A 30 -5.00 -2.90 -4.06
CA ASP A 30 -4.85 -2.20 -2.79
C ASP A 30 -3.37 -2.02 -2.47
N CYS A 31 -2.97 -0.83 -2.05
CA CYS A 31 -1.59 -0.54 -1.70
C CYS A 31 -1.50 0.28 -0.41
N VAL A 32 -0.66 -0.15 0.52
CA VAL A 32 -0.37 0.57 1.76
C VAL A 32 1.08 1.01 1.76
N LEU A 33 1.29 2.30 1.98
CA LEU A 33 2.60 2.91 2.04
C LEU A 33 2.86 3.43 3.46
N LEU A 34 3.91 2.92 4.10
CA LEU A 34 4.35 3.41 5.41
C LEU A 34 5.19 4.67 5.25
N PHE A 35 4.79 5.74 5.93
CA PHE A 35 5.54 6.99 6.00
C PHE A 35 5.96 7.30 7.44
N GLN A 36 7.26 7.26 7.71
CA GLN A 36 7.80 7.70 9.00
C GLN A 36 8.02 9.22 9.06
N PRO A 37 7.83 9.85 10.23
CA PRO A 37 8.27 11.23 10.46
C PRO A 37 9.77 11.41 10.20
N GLY A 38 10.17 12.63 9.79
CA GLY A 38 11.58 13.02 9.71
C GLY A 38 12.35 12.62 8.45
N ARG A 39 11.82 11.77 7.57
CA ARG A 39 12.45 11.49 6.26
C ARG A 39 12.29 12.68 5.30
N ARG A 40 13.34 13.01 4.56
CA ARG A 40 13.25 13.96 3.44
C ARG A 40 12.36 13.36 2.35
N ARG A 41 11.38 14.12 1.86
CA ARG A 41 10.41 13.68 0.85
C ARG A 41 10.45 14.61 -0.34
N ASP A 42 10.46 14.03 -1.54
CA ASP A 42 10.11 14.76 -2.76
C ASP A 42 8.63 15.16 -2.67
N ARG A 43 8.35 16.47 -2.61
CA ARG A 43 6.98 16.99 -2.41
C ARG A 43 6.09 16.71 -3.60
N ASP A 44 6.64 16.72 -4.81
CA ASP A 44 5.89 16.45 -6.02
C ASP A 44 5.52 14.96 -6.06
N ALA A 45 6.45 14.08 -5.68
CA ALA A 45 6.14 12.65 -5.57
C ALA A 45 5.05 12.35 -4.52
N VAL A 46 5.07 13.04 -3.37
CA VAL A 46 4.00 12.91 -2.36
C VAL A 46 2.66 13.43 -2.90
N LYS A 47 2.69 14.52 -3.66
CA LYS A 47 1.50 15.09 -4.29
C LYS A 47 0.89 14.10 -5.29
N ASP A 48 1.70 13.57 -6.20
CA ASP A 48 1.25 12.60 -7.21
C ASP A 48 0.66 11.34 -6.56
N LEU A 49 1.26 10.84 -5.47
CA LEU A 49 0.68 9.71 -4.72
C LEU A 49 -0.67 10.03 -4.08
N ARG A 50 -0.88 11.28 -3.63
CA ARG A 50 -2.16 11.72 -3.04
C ARG A 50 -3.22 11.99 -4.09
N GLU A 51 -2.83 12.41 -5.28
CA GLU A 51 -3.74 12.57 -6.43
C GLU A 51 -4.26 11.22 -6.93
N GLY A 52 -3.57 10.13 -6.59
CA GLY A 52 -3.96 8.78 -6.94
C GLY A 52 -3.33 8.33 -8.25
N LEU A 53 -3.28 7.01 -8.44
CA LEU A 53 -2.78 6.38 -9.65
C LEU A 53 -3.87 5.48 -10.23
N PRO A 54 -3.95 5.32 -11.56
CA PRO A 54 -4.93 4.42 -12.16
C PRO A 54 -4.85 3.01 -11.58
N PHE A 55 -6.00 2.42 -11.27
CA PHE A 55 -6.16 1.04 -10.81
C PHE A 55 -5.53 0.73 -9.44
N LEU A 56 -5.11 1.76 -8.67
CA LEU A 56 -4.57 1.60 -7.32
C LEU A 56 -5.44 2.33 -6.30
N ASP A 57 -5.97 1.61 -5.30
CA ASP A 57 -6.42 2.25 -4.06
C ASP A 57 -5.22 2.32 -3.11
N MET A 58 -4.82 3.54 -2.75
CA MET A 58 -3.61 3.77 -1.95
C MET A 58 -3.94 4.36 -0.59
N LYS A 59 -3.39 3.75 0.46
CA LYS A 59 -3.39 4.28 1.83
C LYS A 59 -1.97 4.73 2.20
N LEU A 60 -1.80 6.03 2.39
CA LEU A 60 -0.54 6.62 2.86
C LEU A 60 -0.66 6.84 4.36
N VAL A 61 0.04 6.03 5.16
CA VAL A 61 -0.26 5.88 6.59
C VAL A 61 0.96 5.97 7.49
N GLY A 62 0.70 6.26 8.78
CA GLY A 62 1.69 6.16 9.85
C GLY A 62 1.83 4.73 10.37
N ARG A 63 2.68 4.52 11.38
CA ARG A 63 3.03 3.18 11.88
C ARG A 63 1.84 2.41 12.47
N GLU A 64 0.98 3.09 13.22
CA GLU A 64 -0.16 2.45 13.91
C GLU A 64 -1.18 1.94 12.89
N ASP A 65 -1.67 2.84 12.04
CA ASP A 65 -2.57 2.50 10.92
C ASP A 65 -1.95 1.45 9.99
N PHE A 66 -0.64 1.50 9.73
CA PHE A 66 0.02 0.51 8.88
C PHE A 66 -0.10 -0.91 9.45
N ALA A 67 0.06 -1.08 10.77
CA ALA A 67 -0.08 -2.39 11.40
C ALA A 67 -1.53 -2.89 11.29
N GLU A 68 -2.52 -2.03 11.55
CA GLU A 68 -3.94 -2.37 11.38
C GLU A 68 -4.25 -2.79 9.95
N PHE A 69 -3.78 -2.02 8.96
CA PHE A 69 -3.99 -2.37 7.56
C PHE A 69 -3.36 -3.71 7.21
N VAL A 70 -2.10 -3.93 7.56
CA VAL A 70 -1.35 -5.13 7.12
C VAL A 70 -1.78 -6.39 7.87
N GLU A 71 -1.96 -6.32 9.18
CA GLU A 71 -2.20 -7.49 10.02
C GLU A 71 -3.67 -7.86 10.12
N VAL A 72 -4.57 -6.87 9.98
CA VAL A 72 -6.01 -7.07 10.17
C VAL A 72 -6.74 -6.89 8.85
N ILE A 73 -6.77 -5.67 8.29
CA ILE A 73 -7.66 -5.35 7.16
C ILE A 73 -7.27 -6.15 5.91
N TYR A 74 -5.99 -6.19 5.61
CA TYR A 74 -5.44 -6.84 4.42
C TYR A 74 -4.91 -8.24 4.68
N GLY A 75 -4.62 -8.56 5.95
CA GLY A 75 -4.21 -9.88 6.40
C GLY A 75 -5.34 -10.90 6.47
N THR A 76 -6.61 -10.48 6.33
CA THR A 76 -7.77 -11.38 6.30
C THR A 76 -8.67 -11.14 5.10
N ASP A 77 -9.50 -12.12 4.77
CA ASP A 77 -10.62 -11.95 3.83
C ASP A 77 -11.90 -11.44 4.51
N ARG A 78 -13.01 -11.41 3.76
CA ARG A 78 -14.32 -10.93 4.26
C ARG A 78 -14.93 -11.79 5.37
N ASP A 79 -14.50 -13.06 5.46
CA ASP A 79 -14.97 -14.02 6.47
C ASP A 79 -14.01 -14.08 7.66
N GLY A 80 -12.99 -13.20 7.68
CA GLY A 80 -11.96 -13.14 8.73
C GLY A 80 -10.92 -14.23 8.62
N VAL A 81 -10.84 -14.94 7.49
CA VAL A 81 -9.84 -15.99 7.28
C VAL A 81 -8.50 -15.34 6.96
N PRO A 82 -7.40 -15.71 7.67
CA PRO A 82 -6.08 -15.20 7.36
C PRO A 82 -5.66 -15.50 5.92
N LYS A 83 -5.11 -14.49 5.24
CA LYS A 83 -4.51 -14.59 3.91
C LYS A 83 -3.15 -13.89 3.87
N GLY A 84 -2.37 -14.22 2.86
CA GLY A 84 -1.08 -13.58 2.63
C GLY A 84 -1.21 -12.15 2.11
N VAL A 85 -0.16 -11.36 2.34
CA VAL A 85 0.07 -10.04 1.74
C VAL A 85 1.43 -10.06 1.04
N VAL A 86 1.62 -9.16 0.06
CA VAL A 86 2.90 -9.03 -0.64
C VAL A 86 3.58 -7.74 -0.19
N GLU A 87 4.74 -7.86 0.42
CA GLU A 87 5.61 -6.72 0.68
C GLU A 87 6.65 -6.56 -0.43
N VAL A 88 6.81 -5.32 -0.91
CA VAL A 88 7.77 -4.98 -1.96
C VAL A 88 8.96 -4.24 -1.35
N ILE A 89 10.16 -4.69 -1.68
CA ILE A 89 11.42 -4.07 -1.25
C ILE A 89 11.72 -2.86 -2.17
N LEU A 90 11.94 -1.68 -1.57
CA LEU A 90 12.14 -0.38 -2.23
C LEU A 90 13.61 0.00 -2.46
#